data_AF-A0A967WRW2-F1
#
_entry.id   AF-A0A967WRW2-F1
#
_cell.length_a   1.000
_cell.length_b   1.000
_cell.length_c   1.000
_cell.angle_alpha   90.00
_cell.angle_beta   90.00
_cell.angle_gamma   90.00
#
_symmetry.space_group_name_H-M   'P 1'
#
loop_
_entity.id
_entity.type
_entity.pdbx_description
1 polymer ?
#
loop_
_entity_poly.entity_id
_entity_poly.type
_entity_poly.pdbx_seq_one_letter_code
_entity_poly.pdbx_strand_id
1 'polypeptide(L)'
;MAGEYAGTEVSIIGVMVEEEALKFEKSLEPFEEATGIDIVYEPTKEFEAVINVRIDAGDPPDVANFSQPGFVANLARTESLYDVSEFLGEEWLQQQYNQGWLDMATMAGADGEDVAGGVWHRTSAKSYVWYPKQPFEAAGYELPTTWDEMLALTDQIVADGDAPWCIGIESGAATGWVATDWMENIMLRTTSPENYDKWVSNELKFSSPEVKGAAEKMAELWLNEDYVYGGTAAIVSTFIGDSPVPMFEDPP
;
A
#
# COMPACT_ATOMS: atom_id res chain seq x y z
N MET A 1 -11.87 -3.89 33.40
CA MET A 1 -10.85 -3.57 32.40
C MET A 1 -9.50 -3.26 33.06
N ALA A 2 -9.34 -2.27 33.95
CA ALA A 2 -8.03 -1.97 34.55
C ALA A 2 -7.36 -3.20 35.22
N GLY A 3 -6.33 -3.74 34.58
CA GLY A 3 -5.55 -4.90 35.02
C GLY A 3 -6.27 -6.25 34.94
N GLU A 4 -7.41 -6.32 34.25
CA GLU A 4 -8.24 -7.53 34.15
C GLU A 4 -7.53 -8.69 33.44
N TYR A 5 -6.60 -8.38 32.55
CA TYR A 5 -5.89 -9.34 31.71
C TYR A 5 -4.39 -9.41 32.03
N ALA A 6 -3.98 -8.93 33.21
CA ALA A 6 -2.59 -8.94 33.65
C ALA A 6 -1.94 -10.33 33.53
N GLY A 7 -0.80 -10.40 32.83
CA GLY A 7 -0.08 -11.65 32.55
C GLY A 7 -0.52 -12.36 31.26
N THR A 8 -1.35 -11.71 30.46
CA THR A 8 -1.68 -12.15 29.09
C THR A 8 -0.74 -11.46 28.12
N GLU A 9 -0.13 -12.23 27.24
CA GLU A 9 0.70 -11.74 26.14
C GLU A 9 -0.10 -11.87 24.83
N VAL A 10 0.00 -10.88 23.95
CA VAL A 10 -0.57 -10.88 22.61
C VAL A 10 0.52 -10.52 21.62
N SER A 11 0.78 -11.41 20.67
CA SER A 11 1.74 -11.20 19.60
C SER A 11 1.10 -10.53 18.38
N ILE A 12 1.73 -9.46 17.89
CA ILE A 12 1.34 -8.78 16.66
C ILE A 12 2.51 -8.79 15.69
N ILE A 13 2.39 -9.48 14.56
CA ILE A 13 3.35 -9.35 13.46
C ILE A 13 2.93 -8.21 12.52
N GLY A 14 3.87 -7.45 11.95
CA GLY A 14 3.50 -6.47 10.93
C GLY A 14 4.65 -5.88 10.12
N VAL A 15 4.26 -5.07 9.12
CA VAL A 15 5.16 -4.49 8.12
C VAL A 15 5.84 -3.18 8.54
N MET A 16 5.40 -2.57 9.64
CA MET A 16 5.97 -1.31 10.12
C MET A 16 7.30 -1.61 10.80
N VAL A 17 8.36 -0.93 10.38
CA VAL A 17 9.73 -1.18 10.85
C VAL A 17 10.34 0.12 11.34
N GLU A 18 11.45 0.01 12.08
CA GLU A 18 12.27 1.16 12.48
C GLU A 18 11.44 2.23 13.21
N GLU A 19 11.42 3.48 12.73
CA GLU A 19 10.67 4.56 13.37
C GLU A 19 9.14 4.34 13.34
N GLU A 20 8.63 3.65 12.33
CA GLU A 20 7.19 3.36 12.24
C GLU A 20 6.77 2.31 13.28
N ALA A 21 7.62 1.30 13.53
CA ALA A 21 7.41 0.31 14.59
C ALA A 21 7.32 0.99 15.97
N LEU A 22 8.27 1.87 16.30
CA LEU A 22 8.28 2.60 17.57
C LEU A 22 7.02 3.45 17.76
N LYS A 23 6.52 4.08 16.69
CA LYS A 23 5.27 4.85 16.74
C LYS A 23 4.05 3.95 16.92
N PHE A 24 4.04 2.79 16.30
CA PHE A 24 2.98 1.81 16.45
C PHE A 24 2.94 1.25 17.88
N GLU A 25 4.06 0.78 18.41
CA GLU A 25 4.18 0.30 19.80
C GLU A 25 3.70 1.36 20.79
N LYS A 26 4.17 2.60 20.63
CA LYS A 26 3.71 3.73 21.46
C LYS A 26 2.20 3.98 21.38
N SER A 27 1.56 3.69 20.25
CA SER A 27 0.11 3.83 20.12
C SER A 27 -0.67 2.77 20.89
N LEU A 28 -0.02 1.66 21.26
CA LEU A 28 -0.61 0.55 22.01
C LEU A 28 -0.49 0.73 23.53
N GLU A 29 0.47 1.54 24.02
CA GLU A 29 0.70 1.78 25.46
C GLU A 29 -0.60 2.10 26.25
N PRO A 30 -1.51 2.98 25.78
CA PRO A 30 -2.72 3.28 26.55
C PRO A 30 -3.65 2.07 26.70
N PHE A 31 -3.66 1.16 25.72
CA PHE A 31 -4.44 -0.08 25.79
C PHE A 31 -3.81 -1.08 26.75
N GLU A 32 -2.49 -1.24 26.73
CA GLU A 32 -1.75 -2.09 27.67
C GLU A 32 -1.94 -1.60 29.11
N GLU A 33 -1.79 -0.29 29.36
CA GLU A 33 -2.03 0.32 30.68
C GLU A 33 -3.47 0.10 31.18
N ALA A 34 -4.45 0.20 30.27
CA ALA A 34 -5.86 0.07 30.62
C ALA A 34 -6.32 -1.38 30.82
N THR A 35 -5.61 -2.37 30.28
CA THR A 35 -6.04 -3.78 30.28
C THR A 35 -5.13 -4.69 31.08
N GLY A 36 -3.85 -4.36 31.16
CA GLY A 36 -2.78 -5.23 31.66
C GLY A 36 -2.28 -6.27 30.66
N ILE A 37 -2.74 -6.24 29.40
CA ILE A 37 -2.18 -7.07 28.32
C ILE A 37 -0.78 -6.56 27.97
N ASP A 38 0.16 -7.48 27.75
CA ASP A 38 1.48 -7.23 27.19
C ASP A 38 1.44 -7.50 25.68
N ILE A 39 1.66 -6.48 24.85
CA ILE A 39 1.61 -6.60 23.40
C ILE A 39 3.03 -6.65 22.84
N VAL A 40 3.38 -7.78 22.24
CA VAL A 40 4.68 -7.99 21.60
C VAL A 40 4.55 -7.72 20.10
N TYR A 41 5.13 -6.61 19.63
CA TYR A 41 5.18 -6.30 18.20
C TYR A 41 6.40 -6.93 17.53
N GLU A 42 6.17 -7.68 16.45
CA GLU A 42 7.17 -8.35 15.62
C GLU A 42 7.26 -7.68 14.23
N PRO A 43 8.14 -6.67 14.05
CA PRO A 43 8.28 -5.96 12.79
C PRO A 43 9.08 -6.79 11.76
N THR A 44 8.61 -6.84 10.51
CA THR A 44 9.31 -7.56 9.42
C THR A 44 9.12 -6.90 8.05
N LYS A 45 10.20 -6.87 7.24
CA LYS A 45 10.15 -6.49 5.82
C LYS A 45 9.76 -7.67 4.91
N GLU A 46 9.80 -8.90 5.43
CA GLU A 46 9.55 -10.16 4.72
C GLU A 46 8.24 -10.79 5.18
N PHE A 47 7.19 -9.96 5.31
CA PHE A 47 5.95 -10.33 5.99
C PHE A 47 5.32 -11.60 5.44
N GLU A 48 5.06 -11.68 4.12
CA GLU A 48 4.38 -12.85 3.54
C GLU A 48 5.21 -14.13 3.73
N ALA A 49 6.53 -14.04 3.61
CA ALA A 49 7.39 -15.21 3.80
C ALA A 49 7.33 -15.71 5.26
N VAL A 50 7.41 -14.81 6.22
CA VAL A 50 7.41 -15.17 7.65
C VAL A 50 6.05 -15.69 8.10
N ILE A 51 4.95 -15.01 7.74
CA ILE A 51 3.61 -15.39 8.21
C ILE A 51 3.17 -16.75 7.64
N ASN A 52 3.44 -17.04 6.36
CA ASN A 52 3.11 -18.35 5.78
C ASN A 52 3.90 -19.48 6.46
N VAL A 53 5.20 -19.27 6.73
CA VAL A 53 6.02 -20.26 7.44
C VAL A 53 5.49 -20.52 8.86
N ARG A 54 5.08 -19.47 9.57
CA ARG A 54 4.51 -19.58 10.93
C ARG A 54 3.18 -20.33 10.93
N ILE A 55 2.28 -20.00 10.00
CA ILE A 55 1.01 -20.73 9.81
C ILE A 55 1.26 -22.20 9.50
N ASP A 56 2.13 -22.51 8.53
CA ASP A 56 2.46 -23.88 8.15
C ASP A 56 3.09 -24.70 9.30
N ALA A 57 3.84 -24.02 10.17
CA ALA A 57 4.44 -24.62 11.35
C ALA A 57 3.45 -24.82 12.52
N GLY A 58 2.22 -24.31 12.41
CA GLY A 58 1.22 -24.34 13.48
C GLY A 58 1.53 -23.38 14.63
N ASP A 59 2.26 -22.31 14.35
CA ASP A 59 2.67 -21.26 15.31
C ASP A 59 2.34 -19.85 14.77
N PRO A 60 1.07 -19.56 14.40
CA PRO A 60 0.68 -18.23 13.94
C PRO A 60 0.74 -17.21 15.09
N PRO A 61 0.92 -15.91 14.79
CA PRO A 61 0.75 -14.84 15.76
C PRO A 61 -0.74 -14.66 16.10
N ASP A 62 -1.03 -13.95 17.20
CA ASP A 62 -2.41 -13.65 17.60
C ASP A 62 -3.06 -12.63 16.66
N VAL A 63 -2.28 -11.65 16.18
CA VAL A 63 -2.73 -10.63 15.23
C VAL A 63 -1.68 -10.42 14.14
N ALA A 64 -2.16 -10.20 12.91
CA ALA A 64 -1.32 -9.85 11.78
C ALA A 64 -1.72 -8.48 11.22
N ASN A 65 -0.77 -7.55 11.13
CA ASN A 65 -0.96 -6.18 10.64
C ASN A 65 -0.30 -6.00 9.26
N PHE A 66 -1.12 -6.02 8.21
CA PHE A 66 -0.73 -5.88 6.82
C PHE A 66 -1.89 -5.28 5.98
N SER A 67 -1.59 -4.86 4.76
CA SER A 67 -2.48 -4.01 3.94
C SER A 67 -2.98 -4.69 2.66
N GLN A 68 -3.00 -6.03 2.59
CA GLN A 68 -3.27 -6.78 1.37
C GLN A 68 -4.57 -7.59 1.44
N PRO A 69 -5.74 -7.04 1.03
CA PRO A 69 -7.01 -7.77 1.02
C PRO A 69 -6.94 -9.10 0.26
N GLY A 70 -6.18 -9.15 -0.85
CA GLY A 70 -5.98 -10.40 -1.60
C GLY A 70 -5.28 -11.50 -0.81
N PHE A 71 -4.34 -11.12 0.09
CA PHE A 71 -3.71 -12.07 0.99
C PHE A 71 -4.66 -12.50 2.12
N VAL A 72 -5.48 -11.60 2.67
CA VAL A 72 -6.56 -11.96 3.61
C VAL A 72 -7.52 -12.97 2.98
N ALA A 73 -7.91 -12.76 1.72
CA ALA A 73 -8.77 -13.69 0.99
C ALA A 73 -8.14 -15.07 0.76
N ASN A 74 -6.80 -15.15 0.64
CA ASN A 74 -6.11 -16.44 0.63
C ASN A 74 -6.24 -17.13 1.99
N LEU A 75 -5.97 -16.41 3.09
CA LEU A 75 -6.04 -16.94 4.45
C LEU A 75 -7.46 -17.40 4.82
N ALA A 76 -8.50 -16.67 4.40
CA ALA A 76 -9.89 -17.08 4.60
C ALA A 76 -10.21 -18.41 3.90
N ARG A 77 -9.74 -18.59 2.65
CA ARG A 77 -9.92 -19.85 1.90
C ARG A 77 -9.15 -21.03 2.49
N THR A 78 -8.07 -20.77 3.22
CA THR A 78 -7.27 -21.82 3.89
C THR A 78 -7.62 -21.97 5.37
N GLU A 79 -8.71 -21.34 5.84
CA GLU A 79 -9.16 -21.37 7.24
C GLU A 79 -8.04 -20.96 8.22
N SER A 80 -7.17 -20.04 7.78
CA SER A 80 -5.96 -19.61 8.50
C SER A 80 -6.14 -18.25 9.21
N LEU A 81 -7.38 -17.79 9.35
CA LEU A 81 -7.75 -16.60 10.12
C LEU A 81 -9.09 -16.85 10.83
N TYR A 82 -9.38 -16.03 11.85
CA TYR A 82 -10.68 -16.00 12.50
C TYR A 82 -11.59 -14.98 11.81
N ASP A 83 -12.87 -15.32 11.69
CA ASP A 83 -13.89 -14.35 11.29
C ASP A 83 -14.11 -13.35 12.43
N VAL A 84 -13.75 -12.08 12.19
CA VAL A 84 -13.86 -11.05 13.23
C VAL A 84 -15.30 -10.76 13.61
N SER A 85 -16.27 -11.08 12.76
CA SER A 85 -17.70 -10.88 13.05
C SER A 85 -18.21 -11.80 14.17
N GLU A 86 -17.50 -12.90 14.46
CA GLU A 86 -17.85 -13.82 15.55
C GLU A 86 -17.67 -13.18 16.94
N PHE A 87 -16.80 -12.18 17.06
CA PHE A 87 -16.49 -11.50 18.31
C PHE A 87 -16.61 -9.97 18.27
N LEU A 88 -16.64 -9.36 17.09
CA LEU A 88 -17.03 -7.97 16.86
C LEU A 88 -18.40 -7.95 16.20
N GLY A 89 -19.43 -7.60 16.96
CA GLY A 89 -20.80 -7.58 16.45
C GLY A 89 -20.96 -6.67 15.22
N GLU A 90 -21.72 -7.14 14.22
CA GLU A 90 -21.97 -6.44 12.96
C GLU A 90 -22.47 -5.00 13.17
N GLU A 91 -23.40 -4.80 14.11
CA GLU A 91 -23.93 -3.47 14.45
C GLU A 91 -22.85 -2.49 14.93
N TRP A 92 -21.79 -3.00 15.59
CA TRP A 92 -20.68 -2.17 16.02
C TRP A 92 -19.77 -1.83 14.84
N LEU A 93 -19.47 -2.80 13.98
CA LEU A 93 -18.66 -2.58 12.77
C LEU A 93 -19.32 -1.56 11.82
N GLN A 94 -20.64 -1.64 11.64
CA GLN A 94 -21.43 -0.68 10.83
C GLN A 94 -21.43 0.75 11.41
N GLN A 95 -21.14 0.92 12.70
CA GLN A 95 -20.95 2.25 13.29
C GLN A 95 -19.55 2.81 13.04
N GLN A 96 -18.54 1.95 12.86
CA GLN A 96 -17.15 2.37 12.66
C GLN A 96 -16.83 2.58 11.18
N TYR A 97 -17.46 1.81 10.30
CA TYR A 97 -17.11 1.73 8.88
C TYR A 97 -18.31 1.98 7.97
N ASN A 98 -18.06 2.64 6.84
CA ASN A 98 -19.03 2.65 5.76
C ASN A 98 -19.02 1.29 5.02
N GLN A 99 -20.03 1.07 4.18
CA GLN A 99 -20.18 -0.22 3.49
C GLN A 99 -18.96 -0.61 2.65
N GLY A 100 -18.31 0.33 1.96
CA GLY A 100 -17.15 0.00 1.12
C GLY A 100 -15.95 -0.54 1.92
N TRP A 101 -15.75 -0.08 3.15
CA TRP A 101 -14.73 -0.63 4.04
C TRP A 101 -15.10 -2.02 4.57
N LEU A 102 -16.38 -2.25 4.85
CA LEU A 102 -16.88 -3.57 5.25
C LEU A 102 -16.74 -4.57 4.10
N ASP A 103 -17.19 -4.20 2.90
CA ASP A 103 -17.10 -5.03 1.69
C ASP A 103 -15.65 -5.42 1.39
N MET A 104 -14.70 -4.49 1.55
CA MET A 104 -13.27 -4.75 1.35
C MET A 104 -12.67 -5.69 2.40
N ALA A 105 -13.26 -5.73 3.60
CA ALA A 105 -12.86 -6.61 4.70
C ALA A 105 -13.65 -7.93 4.72
N THR A 106 -14.56 -8.15 3.77
CA THR A 106 -15.37 -9.38 3.64
C THR A 106 -14.96 -10.15 2.39
N MET A 107 -14.77 -11.46 2.52
CA MET A 107 -14.34 -12.34 1.42
C MET A 107 -14.90 -13.75 1.59
N ALA A 108 -14.92 -14.51 0.50
CA ALA A 108 -15.32 -15.92 0.54
C ALA A 108 -14.32 -16.77 1.35
N GLY A 109 -14.83 -17.48 2.34
CA GLY A 109 -14.14 -18.52 3.09
C GLY A 109 -13.99 -19.84 2.31
N ALA A 110 -13.52 -20.88 2.98
CA ALA A 110 -13.27 -22.19 2.38
C ALA A 110 -14.54 -22.89 1.87
N ASP A 111 -15.67 -22.66 2.52
CA ASP A 111 -17.00 -23.16 2.17
C ASP A 111 -17.76 -22.24 1.19
N GLY A 112 -17.20 -21.07 0.90
CA GLY A 112 -17.81 -20.04 0.06
C GLY A 112 -18.73 -19.07 0.82
N GLU A 113 -18.88 -19.23 2.13
CA GLU A 113 -19.60 -18.26 2.96
C GLU A 113 -18.73 -17.02 3.21
N ASP A 114 -19.37 -15.89 3.51
CA ASP A 114 -18.68 -14.63 3.77
C ASP A 114 -17.94 -14.68 5.12
N VAL A 115 -16.68 -14.25 5.11
CA VAL A 115 -15.82 -14.11 6.29
C VAL A 115 -15.35 -12.67 6.40
N ALA A 116 -15.57 -12.04 7.56
CA ALA A 116 -14.95 -10.75 7.87
C ALA A 116 -13.50 -11.00 8.30
N GLY A 117 -12.56 -10.88 7.36
CA GLY A 117 -11.16 -11.31 7.54
C GLY A 117 -10.29 -10.33 8.34
N GLY A 118 -10.83 -9.20 8.79
CA GLY A 118 -10.08 -8.21 9.56
C GLY A 118 -10.81 -6.87 9.74
N VAL A 119 -10.10 -5.90 10.32
CA VAL A 119 -10.59 -4.52 10.50
C VAL A 119 -9.56 -3.49 10.04
N TRP A 120 -10.03 -2.35 9.55
CA TRP A 120 -9.17 -1.26 9.06
C TRP A 120 -8.80 -0.28 10.17
N HIS A 121 -7.57 -0.34 10.67
CA HIS A 121 -7.10 0.61 11.69
C HIS A 121 -6.48 1.88 11.10
N ARG A 122 -6.08 1.86 9.82
CA ARG A 122 -5.44 2.97 9.10
C ARG A 122 -5.75 2.89 7.62
N THR A 123 -5.86 4.04 6.98
CA THR A 123 -5.82 4.17 5.53
C THR A 123 -4.70 5.13 5.11
N SER A 124 -4.06 4.83 4.00
CA SER A 124 -3.07 5.70 3.37
C SER A 124 -3.45 5.82 1.90
N ALA A 125 -3.91 7.00 1.52
CA ALA A 125 -4.29 7.25 0.13
C ALA A 125 -3.03 7.29 -0.74
N LYS A 126 -3.06 6.46 -1.79
CA LYS A 126 -2.07 6.44 -2.86
C LYS A 126 -2.53 7.41 -3.96
N SER A 127 -1.81 7.45 -5.08
CA SER A 127 -2.25 8.17 -6.30
C SER A 127 -2.07 9.70 -6.29
N TYR A 128 -1.22 10.23 -5.41
CA TYR A 128 -0.86 11.64 -5.42
C TYR A 128 0.49 11.86 -6.10
N VAL A 129 0.60 12.97 -6.82
CA VAL A 129 1.88 13.49 -7.31
C VAL A 129 2.35 14.55 -6.30
N TRP A 130 3.51 14.31 -5.70
CA TRP A 130 4.15 15.23 -4.77
C TRP A 130 5.17 16.09 -5.51
N TYR A 131 5.33 17.35 -5.11
CA TYR A 131 6.24 18.29 -5.75
C TYR A 131 6.74 19.36 -4.75
N PRO A 132 7.94 19.93 -4.96
CA PRO A 132 8.50 20.97 -4.09
C PRO A 132 7.86 22.34 -4.39
N LYS A 133 6.89 22.74 -3.55
CA LYS A 133 6.02 23.90 -3.80
C LYS A 133 6.76 25.22 -4.07
N GLN A 134 7.74 25.58 -3.23
CA GLN A 134 8.44 26.87 -3.37
C GLN A 134 9.26 26.96 -4.67
N PRO A 135 10.11 25.96 -5.01
CA PRO A 135 10.77 25.88 -6.31
C PRO A 135 9.80 25.88 -7.50
N PHE A 136 8.72 25.13 -7.41
CA PHE A 136 7.70 25.03 -8.47
C PHE A 136 7.05 26.39 -8.78
N GLU A 137 6.67 27.14 -7.73
CA GLU A 137 6.15 28.51 -7.86
C GLU A 137 7.22 29.48 -8.39
N ALA A 138 8.48 29.34 -7.97
CA ALA A 138 9.57 30.20 -8.41
C ALA A 138 9.94 30.01 -9.89
N ALA A 139 9.82 28.78 -10.40
CA ALA A 139 9.97 28.45 -11.82
C ALA A 139 8.76 28.90 -12.67
N GLY A 140 7.66 29.30 -12.04
CA GLY A 140 6.45 29.75 -12.72
C GLY A 140 5.63 28.60 -13.33
N TYR A 141 5.76 27.40 -12.77
CA TYR A 141 4.97 26.25 -13.21
C TYR A 141 3.53 26.33 -12.69
N GLU A 142 2.61 25.87 -13.53
CA GLU A 142 1.18 25.80 -13.21
C GLU A 142 0.79 24.35 -12.89
N LEU A 143 -0.18 24.18 -12.00
CA LEU A 143 -0.67 22.86 -11.63
C LEU A 143 -1.44 22.22 -12.79
N PRO A 144 -1.03 21.03 -13.26
CA PRO A 144 -1.74 20.34 -14.33
C PRO A 144 -3.06 19.76 -13.80
N THR A 145 -4.12 19.89 -14.59
CA THR A 145 -5.46 19.36 -14.29
C THR A 145 -5.86 18.21 -15.21
N THR A 146 -5.08 18.00 -16.28
CA THR A 146 -5.25 16.90 -17.24
C THR A 146 -3.94 16.16 -17.46
N TRP A 147 -4.02 14.96 -18.05
CA TRP A 147 -2.84 14.19 -18.42
C TRP A 147 -1.97 14.92 -19.45
N ASP A 148 -2.58 15.55 -20.44
CA ASP A 148 -1.85 16.28 -21.48
C ASP A 148 -1.12 17.49 -20.89
N GLU A 149 -1.74 18.19 -19.92
CA GLU A 149 -1.08 19.27 -19.17
C GLU A 149 0.07 18.73 -18.30
N MET A 150 -0.06 17.54 -17.71
CA MET A 150 1.01 16.91 -16.94
C MET A 150 2.20 16.56 -17.81
N LEU A 151 1.97 16.03 -19.02
CA LEU A 151 3.03 15.76 -19.99
C LEU A 151 3.68 17.05 -20.49
N ALA A 152 2.89 18.09 -20.79
CA ALA A 152 3.43 19.39 -21.19
C ALA A 152 4.31 20.03 -20.11
N LEU A 153 3.92 19.91 -18.83
CA LEU A 153 4.73 20.36 -17.70
C LEU A 153 6.01 19.51 -17.55
N THR A 154 5.91 18.20 -17.75
CA THR A 154 7.07 17.29 -17.76
C THR A 154 8.09 17.74 -18.81
N ASP A 155 7.64 18.01 -20.04
CA ASP A 155 8.50 18.53 -21.11
C ASP A 155 9.09 19.91 -20.80
N GLN A 156 8.31 20.79 -20.15
CA GLN A 156 8.78 22.11 -19.75
C GLN A 156 9.94 22.02 -18.75
N ILE A 157 9.80 21.17 -17.71
CA ILE A 157 10.85 20.99 -16.70
C ILE A 157 12.15 20.45 -17.34
N VAL A 158 12.03 19.52 -18.29
CA VAL A 158 13.18 19.06 -19.09
C VAL A 158 13.83 20.19 -19.88
N ALA A 159 13.03 21.04 -20.53
CA ALA A 159 13.54 22.16 -21.31
C ALA A 159 14.23 23.22 -20.43
N ASP A 160 13.81 23.34 -19.17
CA ASP A 160 14.41 24.23 -18.17
C ASP A 160 15.70 23.63 -17.55
N GLY A 161 15.97 22.34 -17.79
CA GLY A 161 17.24 21.68 -17.49
C GLY A 161 17.20 20.68 -16.33
N ASP A 162 16.01 20.34 -15.82
CA ASP A 162 15.82 19.43 -14.69
C ASP A 162 15.11 18.13 -15.07
N ALA A 163 15.23 17.11 -14.21
CA ALA A 163 14.50 15.86 -14.34
C ALA A 163 13.15 15.95 -13.59
N PRO A 164 11.99 15.83 -14.27
CA PRO A 164 10.67 16.04 -13.66
C PRO A 164 10.24 14.98 -12.63
N TRP A 165 10.74 13.75 -12.72
CA TRP A 165 10.23 12.64 -11.91
C TRP A 165 11.32 11.96 -11.06
N CYS A 166 11.02 11.83 -9.77
CA CYS A 166 11.78 11.04 -8.82
C CYS A 166 11.17 9.64 -8.69
N ILE A 167 11.68 8.66 -9.44
CA ILE A 167 11.12 7.30 -9.50
C ILE A 167 12.15 6.29 -9.00
N GLY A 168 11.85 5.62 -7.89
CA GLY A 168 12.61 4.49 -7.36
C GLY A 168 11.66 3.37 -6.93
N ILE A 169 11.94 2.14 -7.35
CA ILE A 169 11.11 0.96 -7.05
C ILE A 169 11.85 -0.11 -6.27
N GLU A 170 13.13 0.10 -5.96
CA GLU A 170 13.92 -0.84 -5.15
C GLU A 170 13.33 -0.87 -3.73
N SER A 171 13.07 -2.08 -3.26
CA SER A 171 12.44 -2.35 -1.97
C SER A 171 12.74 -3.77 -1.47
N GLY A 172 13.97 -4.26 -1.68
CA GLY A 172 14.38 -5.61 -1.32
C GLY A 172 13.56 -6.69 -2.03
N ALA A 173 13.03 -7.65 -1.29
CA ALA A 173 12.18 -8.72 -1.82
C ALA A 173 10.87 -8.21 -2.47
N ALA A 174 10.42 -7.01 -2.09
CA ALA A 174 9.23 -6.38 -2.63
C ALA A 174 9.51 -5.47 -3.84
N THR A 175 10.75 -5.41 -4.35
CA THR A 175 11.13 -4.57 -5.49
C THR A 175 10.12 -4.67 -6.64
N GLY A 176 9.56 -3.53 -7.04
CA GLY A 176 8.54 -3.44 -8.09
C GLY A 176 7.11 -3.18 -7.61
N TRP A 177 6.79 -3.24 -6.31
CA TRP A 177 5.43 -2.94 -5.83
C TRP A 177 4.96 -1.52 -6.21
N VAL A 178 5.88 -0.55 -6.27
CA VAL A 178 5.60 0.82 -6.74
C VAL A 178 5.14 0.84 -8.19
N ALA A 179 5.71 -0.02 -9.04
CA ALA A 179 5.29 -0.12 -10.43
C ALA A 179 3.86 -0.66 -10.55
N THR A 180 3.47 -1.58 -9.66
CA THR A 180 2.08 -2.03 -9.55
C THR A 180 1.15 -0.86 -9.21
N ASP A 181 1.49 -0.03 -8.22
CA ASP A 181 0.66 1.13 -7.85
C ASP A 181 0.44 2.10 -9.04
N TRP A 182 1.47 2.31 -9.87
CA TRP A 182 1.35 3.13 -11.08
C TRP A 182 0.45 2.48 -12.13
N MET A 183 0.63 1.18 -12.40
CA MET A 183 -0.21 0.42 -13.32
C MET A 183 -1.68 0.44 -12.90
N GLU A 184 -1.94 0.20 -11.62
CA GLU A 184 -3.29 0.21 -11.05
C GLU A 184 -3.96 1.58 -11.19
N ASN A 185 -3.20 2.64 -10.92
CA ASN A 185 -3.68 4.00 -11.10
C ASN A 185 -4.02 4.34 -12.54
N ILE A 186 -3.14 3.98 -13.48
CA ILE A 186 -3.37 4.27 -14.90
C ILE A 186 -4.58 3.45 -15.38
N MET A 187 -4.68 2.17 -15.01
CA MET A 187 -5.87 1.35 -15.30
C MET A 187 -7.14 2.05 -14.84
N LEU A 188 -7.22 2.50 -13.58
CA LEU A 188 -8.39 3.21 -13.05
C LEU A 188 -8.71 4.52 -13.78
N ARG A 189 -7.74 5.15 -14.47
CA ARG A 189 -7.91 6.41 -15.19
C ARG A 189 -8.17 6.22 -16.69
N THR A 190 -7.77 5.09 -17.27
CA THR A 190 -7.86 4.84 -18.72
C THR A 190 -8.89 3.80 -19.11
N THR A 191 -9.45 3.08 -18.13
CA THR A 191 -10.52 2.10 -18.33
C THR A 191 -11.74 2.44 -17.47
N SER A 192 -12.34 1.45 -16.80
CA SER A 192 -13.44 1.62 -15.85
C SER A 192 -13.18 0.84 -14.56
N PRO A 193 -13.84 1.17 -13.44
CA PRO A 193 -13.81 0.34 -12.22
C PRO A 193 -14.20 -1.12 -12.49
N GLU A 194 -15.22 -1.37 -13.32
CA GLU A 194 -15.63 -2.73 -13.69
C GLU A 194 -14.51 -3.51 -14.39
N ASN A 195 -13.76 -2.86 -15.28
CA ASN A 195 -12.62 -3.50 -15.95
C ASN A 195 -11.45 -3.71 -14.99
N TYR A 196 -11.27 -2.85 -14.00
CA TYR A 196 -10.30 -3.05 -12.92
C TYR A 196 -10.66 -4.29 -12.08
N ASP A 197 -11.92 -4.41 -11.67
CA ASP A 197 -12.39 -5.58 -10.90
C ASP A 197 -12.22 -6.88 -11.70
N LYS A 198 -12.56 -6.87 -13.00
CA LYS A 198 -12.32 -7.99 -13.91
C LYS A 198 -10.83 -8.30 -14.08
N TRP A 199 -9.96 -7.30 -14.00
CA TRP A 199 -8.51 -7.51 -14.07
C TRP A 199 -8.01 -8.21 -12.80
N VAL A 200 -8.46 -7.77 -11.62
CA VAL A 200 -8.16 -8.38 -10.32
C VAL A 200 -8.66 -9.82 -10.26
N SER A 201 -9.88 -10.10 -10.76
CA SER A 201 -10.44 -11.46 -10.84
C SER A 201 -9.86 -12.31 -11.98
N ASN A 202 -8.96 -11.74 -12.81
CA ASN A 202 -8.37 -12.35 -14.00
C ASN A 202 -9.41 -12.77 -15.08
N GLU A 203 -10.61 -12.20 -15.07
CA GLU A 203 -11.56 -12.25 -16.18
C GLU A 203 -11.08 -11.40 -17.38
N LEU A 204 -10.53 -10.22 -17.08
CA LEU A 204 -9.75 -9.41 -18.02
C LEU A 204 -8.28 -9.79 -17.88
N LYS A 205 -7.69 -10.31 -18.96
CA LYS A 205 -6.33 -10.84 -18.93
C LYS A 205 -5.27 -9.74 -18.87
N PHE A 206 -4.16 -10.00 -18.21
CA PHE A 206 -2.98 -9.12 -18.21
C PHE A 206 -2.44 -8.80 -19.62
N SER A 207 -2.74 -9.63 -20.61
CA SER A 207 -2.37 -9.41 -22.01
C SER A 207 -3.42 -8.62 -22.82
N SER A 208 -4.45 -8.07 -22.17
CA SER A 208 -5.52 -7.35 -22.87
C SER A 208 -5.03 -5.99 -23.40
N PRO A 209 -5.73 -5.41 -24.40
CA PRO A 209 -5.43 -4.08 -24.90
C PRO A 209 -5.47 -2.99 -23.82
N GLU A 210 -6.36 -3.11 -22.83
CA GLU A 210 -6.48 -2.16 -21.71
C GLU A 210 -5.22 -2.15 -20.85
N VAL A 211 -4.75 -3.33 -20.42
CA VAL A 211 -3.53 -3.47 -19.59
C VAL A 211 -2.30 -3.04 -20.38
N LYS A 212 -2.22 -3.40 -21.67
CA LYS A 212 -1.16 -2.95 -22.57
C LYS A 212 -1.13 -1.42 -22.70
N GLY A 213 -2.29 -0.80 -22.89
CA GLY A 213 -2.40 0.66 -22.99
C GLY A 213 -1.99 1.38 -21.71
N ALA A 214 -2.31 0.81 -20.54
CA ALA A 214 -1.84 1.35 -19.27
C ALA A 214 -0.31 1.26 -19.14
N ALA A 215 0.27 0.12 -19.51
CA ALA A 215 1.72 -0.07 -19.50
C ALA A 215 2.44 0.85 -20.49
N GLU A 216 1.88 1.10 -21.68
CA GLU A 216 2.43 2.03 -22.66
C GLU A 216 2.43 3.47 -22.13
N LYS A 217 1.34 3.91 -21.48
CA LYS A 217 1.27 5.23 -20.81
C LYS A 217 2.26 5.38 -19.67
N MET A 218 2.47 4.33 -18.88
CA MET A 218 3.50 4.33 -17.85
C MET A 218 4.89 4.44 -18.47
N ALA A 219 5.15 3.69 -19.54
CA ALA A 219 6.43 3.66 -20.24
C ALA A 219 6.76 5.00 -20.92
N GLU A 220 5.76 5.73 -21.43
CA GLU A 220 5.95 7.10 -21.96
C GLU A 220 6.66 8.02 -20.95
N LEU A 221 6.36 7.85 -19.66
CA LEU A 221 7.04 8.59 -18.59
C LEU A 221 8.33 7.91 -18.13
N TRP A 222 8.25 6.62 -17.79
CA TRP A 222 9.32 5.92 -17.08
C TRP A 222 10.52 5.59 -17.97
N LEU A 223 10.32 5.45 -19.28
CA LEU A 223 11.38 5.02 -20.19
C LEU A 223 11.98 6.16 -21.03
N ASN A 224 11.59 7.40 -20.74
CA ASN A 224 12.27 8.57 -21.27
C ASN A 224 13.48 8.91 -20.38
N GLU A 225 14.68 8.93 -20.96
CA GLU A 225 15.92 9.15 -20.22
C GLU A 225 16.02 10.54 -19.58
N ASP A 226 15.34 11.53 -20.15
CA ASP A 226 15.34 12.90 -19.63
C ASP A 226 14.30 13.12 -18.52
N TYR A 227 13.32 12.21 -18.39
CA TYR A 227 12.19 12.42 -17.48
C TYR A 227 12.47 11.98 -16.04
N VAL A 228 13.38 11.04 -15.84
CA VAL A 228 13.62 10.42 -14.54
C VAL A 228 14.95 10.86 -13.98
N TYR A 229 14.96 11.34 -12.74
CA TYR A 229 16.18 11.71 -12.05
C TYR A 229 17.13 10.51 -11.94
N GLY A 230 18.35 10.66 -12.45
CA GLY A 230 19.33 9.56 -12.55
C GLY A 230 19.12 8.62 -13.75
N GLY A 231 18.13 8.90 -14.61
CA GLY A 231 17.80 8.13 -15.80
C GLY A 231 17.05 6.82 -15.52
N THR A 232 16.70 6.11 -16.59
CA THR A 232 15.85 4.90 -16.51
C THR A 232 16.47 3.77 -15.68
N ALA A 233 17.80 3.68 -15.62
CA ALA A 233 18.50 2.69 -14.80
C ALA A 233 18.37 2.96 -13.29
N ALA A 234 18.16 4.22 -12.89
CA ALA A 234 17.96 4.58 -11.50
C ALA A 234 16.64 4.02 -10.94
N ILE A 235 15.62 3.83 -11.80
CA ILE A 235 14.29 3.34 -11.39
C ILE A 235 14.40 2.07 -10.55
N VAL A 236 15.14 1.07 -11.03
CA VAL A 236 15.25 -0.25 -10.38
C VAL A 236 16.34 -0.31 -9.30
N SER A 237 17.18 0.72 -9.19
CA SER A 237 18.35 0.71 -8.31
C SER A 237 18.24 1.72 -7.14
N THR A 238 17.36 2.71 -7.24
CA THR A 238 17.09 3.68 -6.19
C THR A 238 16.08 3.10 -5.21
N PHE A 239 16.47 3.04 -3.92
CA PHE A 239 15.58 2.67 -2.82
C PHE A 239 14.40 3.64 -2.77
N ILE A 240 13.19 3.10 -2.61
CA ILE A 240 11.96 3.92 -2.59
C ILE A 240 11.98 5.02 -1.53
N GLY A 241 12.56 4.76 -0.34
CA GLY A 241 12.63 5.77 0.73
C GLY A 241 13.56 6.93 0.39
N ASP A 242 14.55 6.69 -0.49
CA ASP A 242 15.51 7.70 -0.94
C ASP A 242 15.03 8.41 -2.21
N SER A 243 14.12 7.80 -2.98
CA SER A 243 13.65 8.38 -4.25
C SER A 243 13.10 9.80 -4.10
N PRO A 244 12.33 10.19 -3.06
CA PRO A 244 11.82 11.55 -2.94
C PRO A 244 12.83 12.55 -2.35
N VAL A 245 14.00 12.11 -1.87
CA VAL A 245 14.99 12.96 -1.19
C VAL A 245 15.44 14.18 -2.01
N PRO A 246 15.70 14.07 -3.34
CA PRO A 246 16.13 15.22 -4.14
C PRO A 246 15.20 16.43 -4.02
N MET A 247 13.87 16.22 -3.94
CA MET A 247 12.89 17.30 -3.79
C MET A 247 13.07 18.17 -2.52
N PHE A 248 13.89 17.72 -1.56
CA PHE A 248 14.19 18.41 -0.31
C PHE A 248 15.61 18.98 -0.25
N GLU A 249 16.41 18.86 -1.32
CA GLU A 249 17.76 19.41 -1.44
C GLU A 249 17.74 20.88 -1.96
N ASP A 250 18.92 21.52 -2.05
CA ASP A 250 19.09 22.88 -2.57
C ASP A 250 20.27 22.94 -3.58
N PRO A 251 20.01 23.09 -4.90
CA PRO A 251 18.67 23.09 -5.51
C PRO A 251 18.00 21.71 -5.40
N PRO A 252 16.66 21.66 -5.41
CA PRO A 252 15.87 20.42 -5.38
C PRO A 252 15.93 19.63 -6.70
#